data_AF-A0A256B6X6-F1
#
_entry.id   AF-A0A256B6X6-F1
#
_cell.length_a   1.000
_cell.length_b   1.000
_cell.length_c   1.000
_cell.angle_alpha   90.00
_cell.angle_beta   90.00
_cell.angle_gamma   90.00
#
_symmetry.space_group_name_H-M   'P 1'
#
loop_
_entity.id
_entity.type
_entity.pdbx_description
1 polymer ?
#
loop_
_entity_poly.entity_id
_entity_poly.type
_entity_poly.pdbx_seq_one_letter_code
_entity_poly.pdbx_strand_id
1 'polypeptide(L)'
;MQTQVQKLPFTSQVVDSLVDLQREFKKENFVASTRKYVQMVMILRAYAFLQGETEVSEDSFEILNHVIWNHPREKTAIAKIVAKVGNPLNIQAQETLISITESIAQLGTCPTFGTQDEQSSWATQGTSVLSDLRHMTDRLQGMIAQYPHKAKKAQQIVLEIESKKKPLLAKVSEILYGA
;
A
#
# COMPACT_ATOMS: atom_id res chain seq x y z
N MET A 1 12.42 -20.53 -14.95
CA MET A 1 12.06 -19.20 -14.44
C MET A 1 11.67 -18.21 -15.56
N GLN A 2 12.56 -17.82 -16.47
CA GLN A 2 12.25 -16.80 -17.50
C GLN A 2 11.07 -17.16 -18.42
N THR A 3 10.95 -18.42 -18.82
CA THR A 3 9.82 -18.92 -19.63
C THR A 3 8.48 -18.91 -18.87
N GLN A 4 8.50 -19.05 -17.54
CA GLN A 4 7.29 -19.00 -16.71
C GLN A 4 6.79 -17.57 -16.58
N VAL A 5 7.70 -16.60 -16.36
CA VAL A 5 7.38 -15.16 -16.33
C VAL A 5 6.71 -14.71 -17.62
N GLN A 6 7.23 -15.11 -18.79
CA GLN A 6 6.68 -14.70 -20.07
C GLN A 6 5.27 -15.23 -20.35
N LYS A 7 4.90 -16.36 -19.74
CA LYS A 7 3.58 -17.00 -19.92
C LYS A 7 2.51 -16.48 -18.97
N LEU A 8 2.87 -15.58 -18.03
CA LEU A 8 1.90 -15.05 -17.09
C LEU A 8 0.82 -14.23 -17.83
N PRO A 9 -0.46 -14.60 -17.71
CA PRO A 9 -1.55 -13.93 -18.40
C PRO A 9 -1.81 -12.55 -17.79
N PHE A 10 -2.31 -11.65 -18.63
CA PHE A 10 -2.93 -10.40 -18.19
C PHE A 10 -4.44 -10.62 -18.14
N THR A 11 -5.07 -10.12 -17.09
CA THR A 11 -6.54 -10.01 -17.06
C THR A 11 -7.01 -8.95 -18.06
N SER A 12 -8.20 -9.12 -18.63
CA SER A 12 -8.77 -8.17 -19.60
C SER A 12 -8.82 -6.74 -19.05
N GLN A 13 -9.24 -6.60 -17.79
CA GLN A 13 -9.30 -5.32 -17.09
C GLN A 13 -7.94 -4.61 -17.02
N VAL A 14 -6.84 -5.35 -16.87
CA VAL A 14 -5.49 -4.77 -16.83
C VAL A 14 -5.06 -4.30 -18.21
N VAL A 15 -5.47 -4.99 -19.28
CA VAL A 15 -5.20 -4.54 -20.65
C VAL A 15 -5.89 -3.20 -20.92
N ASP A 16 -7.15 -3.06 -20.52
CA ASP A 16 -7.88 -1.79 -20.63
C ASP A 16 -7.21 -0.69 -19.80
N SER A 17 -6.82 -1.01 -18.57
CA SER A 17 -6.10 -0.10 -17.68
C SER A 17 -4.73 0.32 -18.27
N LEU A 18 -4.02 -0.57 -18.98
CA LEU A 18 -2.77 -0.22 -19.68
C LEU A 18 -3.02 0.76 -20.83
N VAL A 19 -4.12 0.61 -21.56
CA VAL A 19 -4.51 1.53 -22.64
C VAL A 19 -4.86 2.90 -22.06
N ASP A 20 -5.60 2.94 -20.95
CA ASP A 20 -5.91 4.19 -20.25
C ASP A 20 -4.64 4.86 -19.70
N LEU A 21 -3.73 4.08 -19.12
CA LEU A 21 -2.43 4.57 -18.67
C LEU A 21 -1.63 5.20 -19.83
N GLN A 22 -1.62 4.56 -20.99
CA GLN A 22 -0.97 5.12 -22.19
C GLN A 22 -1.64 6.43 -22.65
N ARG A 23 -2.96 6.53 -22.60
CA ARG A 23 -3.69 7.77 -22.93
C ARG A 23 -3.34 8.90 -21.96
N GLU A 24 -3.30 8.63 -20.66
CA GLU A 24 -2.97 9.62 -19.65
C GLU A 24 -1.51 10.11 -19.79
N PHE A 25 -0.56 9.20 -20.05
CA PHE A 25 0.83 9.62 -20.34
C PHE A 25 0.93 10.53 -21.56
N LYS A 26 0.19 10.22 -22.63
CA LYS A 26 0.19 11.05 -23.84
C LYS A 26 -0.39 12.44 -23.59
N LYS A 27 -1.43 12.57 -22.75
CA LYS A 27 -2.01 13.87 -22.36
C LYS A 27 -1.01 14.76 -21.61
N GLU A 28 -0.21 14.16 -20.74
CA GLU A 28 0.80 14.83 -19.92
C GLU A 28 2.16 15.00 -20.66
N ASN A 29 2.17 14.81 -21.99
CA ASN A 29 3.36 14.88 -22.86
C ASN A 29 4.49 13.89 -22.53
N PHE A 30 4.19 12.82 -21.78
CA PHE A 30 5.12 11.71 -21.57
C PHE A 30 5.03 10.73 -22.75
N VAL A 31 5.84 10.97 -23.78
CA VAL A 31 5.91 10.07 -24.94
C VAL A 31 6.92 8.95 -24.66
N ALA A 32 6.43 7.82 -24.17
CA ALA A 32 7.21 6.59 -24.09
C ALA A 32 7.35 5.95 -25.49
N SER A 33 8.55 5.46 -25.82
CA SER A 33 8.76 4.72 -27.07
C SER A 33 8.09 3.34 -27.01
N THR A 34 7.78 2.75 -28.17
CA THR A 34 7.25 1.37 -28.25
C THR A 34 8.11 0.38 -27.46
N ARG A 35 9.44 0.54 -27.50
CA ARG A 35 10.38 -0.27 -26.71
C ARG A 35 10.13 -0.15 -25.20
N LYS A 36 9.85 1.06 -24.70
CA LYS A 36 9.56 1.29 -23.28
C LYS A 36 8.25 0.59 -22.87
N TYR A 37 7.22 0.60 -23.71
CA TYR A 37 5.99 -0.15 -23.43
C TYR A 37 6.21 -1.67 -23.38
N VAL A 38 7.01 -2.22 -24.30
CA VAL A 38 7.37 -3.65 -24.26
C VAL A 38 8.12 -3.99 -22.96
N GLN A 39 9.04 -3.12 -22.53
CA GLN A 39 9.75 -3.29 -21.25
C GLN A 39 8.80 -3.22 -20.05
N MET A 40 7.84 -2.29 -20.04
CA MET A 40 6.83 -2.20 -18.98
C MET A 40 6.05 -3.51 -18.85
N VAL A 41 5.56 -4.07 -19.97
CA VAL A 41 4.83 -5.35 -19.97
C VAL A 41 5.68 -6.49 -19.42
N MET A 42 6.97 -6.54 -19.77
CA MET A 42 7.90 -7.54 -19.22
C MET A 42 8.12 -7.38 -17.72
N ILE A 43 8.27 -6.14 -17.25
CA ILE A 43 8.50 -5.84 -15.83
C ILE A 43 7.24 -6.15 -15.01
N LEU A 44 6.04 -5.84 -15.51
CA LEU A 44 4.79 -6.18 -14.84
C LEU A 44 4.64 -7.69 -14.64
N ARG A 45 4.96 -8.49 -15.67
CA ARG A 45 4.98 -9.96 -15.56
C ARG A 45 6.00 -10.45 -14.54
N ALA A 46 7.21 -9.89 -14.58
CA ALA A 46 8.27 -10.26 -13.65
C ALA A 46 7.89 -9.91 -12.21
N TYR A 47 7.31 -8.73 -12.00
CA TYR A 47 6.85 -8.28 -10.69
C TYR A 47 5.74 -9.19 -10.15
N ALA A 48 4.68 -9.44 -10.92
CA ALA A 48 3.60 -10.35 -10.53
C ALA A 48 4.13 -11.76 -10.20
N PHE A 49 5.04 -12.29 -11.03
CA PHE A 49 5.66 -13.60 -10.77
C PHE A 49 6.48 -13.62 -9.47
N LEU A 50 7.25 -12.57 -9.18
CA LEU A 50 8.02 -12.44 -7.93
C LEU A 50 7.13 -12.31 -6.70
N GLN A 51 5.94 -11.74 -6.84
CA GLN A 51 4.91 -11.70 -5.79
C GLN A 51 4.18 -13.04 -5.62
N GLY A 52 4.49 -14.05 -6.43
CA GLY A 52 3.81 -15.35 -6.41
C GLY A 52 2.41 -15.33 -7.02
N GLU A 53 2.10 -14.32 -7.82
CA GLU A 53 0.81 -14.21 -8.52
C GLU A 53 0.78 -15.12 -9.75
N THR A 54 -0.40 -15.65 -10.06
CA THR A 54 -0.66 -16.46 -11.25
C THR A 54 -1.06 -15.64 -12.46
N GLU A 55 -1.38 -14.36 -12.27
CA GLU A 55 -1.80 -13.42 -13.30
C GLU A 55 -1.33 -12.00 -12.97
N VAL A 56 -1.21 -11.15 -13.99
CA VAL A 56 -0.92 -9.72 -13.78
C VAL A 56 -2.23 -8.97 -13.47
N SER A 57 -2.25 -8.31 -12.32
CA SER A 57 -3.35 -7.45 -11.84
C SER A 57 -2.97 -5.97 -11.86
N GLU A 58 -3.95 -5.08 -11.65
CA GLU A 58 -3.72 -3.62 -11.52
C GLU A 58 -2.79 -3.28 -10.35
N ASP A 59 -2.69 -4.14 -9.33
CA ASP A 59 -1.77 -3.95 -8.20
C ASP A 59 -0.30 -3.95 -8.63
N SER A 60 0.00 -4.59 -9.77
CA SER A 60 1.34 -4.60 -10.34
C SER A 60 1.76 -3.24 -10.90
N PHE A 61 0.82 -2.32 -11.14
CA PHE A 61 1.14 -1.00 -11.72
C PHE A 61 2.01 -0.14 -10.81
N GLU A 62 2.05 -0.42 -9.51
CA GLU A 62 2.92 0.28 -8.57
C GLU A 62 4.40 0.27 -9.01
N ILE A 63 4.88 -0.83 -9.61
CA ILE A 63 6.27 -0.91 -10.07
C ILE A 63 6.60 0.13 -11.15
N LEU A 64 5.60 0.59 -11.90
CA LEU A 64 5.76 1.53 -13.01
C LEU A 64 6.24 2.90 -12.54
N ASN A 65 5.99 3.26 -11.28
CA ASN A 65 6.52 4.46 -10.63
C ASN A 65 8.05 4.54 -10.64
N HIS A 66 8.72 3.40 -10.82
CA HIS A 66 10.18 3.29 -10.83
C HIS A 66 10.78 3.04 -12.22
N VAL A 67 9.94 2.86 -13.25
CA VAL A 67 10.37 2.39 -14.58
C VAL A 67 10.26 3.48 -15.65
N ILE A 68 9.23 4.32 -15.56
CA ILE A 68 8.82 5.13 -16.72
C ILE A 68 9.57 6.46 -16.81
N TRP A 69 9.92 7.07 -15.69
CA TRP A 69 10.59 8.38 -15.66
C TRP A 69 12.01 8.27 -16.21
N ASN A 70 12.42 9.30 -16.96
CA ASN A 70 13.81 9.48 -17.37
C ASN A 70 14.53 10.43 -16.42
N HIS A 71 13.80 11.37 -15.82
CA HIS A 71 14.36 12.39 -14.94
C HIS A 71 13.66 12.37 -13.57
N PRO A 72 14.38 12.59 -12.45
CA PRO A 72 13.78 12.53 -11.11
C PRO A 72 12.60 13.50 -10.91
N ARG A 73 12.57 14.61 -11.67
CA ARG A 73 11.47 15.60 -11.64
C ARG A 73 10.14 15.03 -12.16
N GLU A 74 10.18 14.02 -13.01
CA GLU A 74 9.00 13.38 -13.61
C GLU A 74 8.34 12.38 -12.64
N LYS A 75 9.06 11.94 -11.61
CA LYS A 75 8.61 10.90 -10.67
C LYS A 75 7.24 11.22 -10.07
N THR A 76 7.05 12.48 -9.63
CA THR A 76 5.80 12.91 -8.99
C THR A 76 4.64 12.95 -9.99
N ALA A 77 4.87 13.38 -11.23
CA ALA A 77 3.83 13.40 -12.25
C ALA A 77 3.40 11.99 -12.65
N ILE A 78 4.38 11.10 -12.87
CA ILE A 78 4.12 9.69 -13.19
C ILE A 78 3.39 8.98 -12.05
N ALA A 79 3.81 9.20 -10.81
CA ALA A 79 3.14 8.61 -9.65
C ALA A 79 1.66 8.98 -9.57
N LYS A 80 1.31 10.23 -9.89
CA LYS A 80 -0.10 10.66 -9.95
C LYS A 80 -0.89 9.96 -11.06
N ILE A 81 -0.29 9.81 -12.24
CA ILE A 81 -0.92 9.12 -13.38
C ILE A 81 -1.14 7.64 -13.06
N VAL A 82 -0.12 6.98 -12.53
CA VAL A 82 -0.17 5.56 -12.12
C VAL A 82 -1.20 5.38 -10.99
N ALA A 83 -1.24 6.28 -10.02
CA ALA A 83 -2.22 6.23 -8.93
C ALA A 83 -3.67 6.40 -9.44
N LYS A 84 -3.89 7.23 -10.46
CA LYS A 84 -5.21 7.45 -11.05
C LYS A 84 -5.76 6.21 -11.76
N VAL A 85 -4.89 5.43 -12.39
CA VAL A 85 -5.27 4.25 -13.19
C VAL A 85 -5.13 2.94 -12.41
N GLY A 86 -4.26 2.92 -11.40
CA GLY A 86 -4.05 1.76 -10.53
C GLY A 86 -5.23 1.50 -9.59
N ASN A 87 -5.09 0.45 -8.78
CA ASN A 87 -6.13 0.03 -7.85
C ASN A 87 -6.32 1.07 -6.72
N PRO A 88 -7.47 1.79 -6.66
CA PRO A 88 -7.71 2.81 -5.64
C PRO A 88 -7.73 2.23 -4.23
N LEU A 89 -8.11 0.95 -4.08
CA LEU A 89 -8.12 0.26 -2.80
C LEU A 89 -6.71 0.05 -2.26
N ASN A 90 -5.75 -0.30 -3.13
CA ASN A 90 -4.36 -0.48 -2.73
C ASN A 90 -3.72 0.85 -2.29
N ILE A 91 -4.03 1.95 -2.99
CA ILE A 91 -3.54 3.28 -2.62
C ILE A 91 -4.04 3.67 -1.23
N GLN A 92 -5.36 3.54 -0.99
CA GLN A 92 -5.95 3.83 0.32
C GLN A 92 -5.39 2.92 1.43
N ALA A 93 -5.14 1.65 1.13
CA ALA A 93 -4.51 0.73 2.08
C ALA A 93 -3.09 1.19 2.45
N GLN A 94 -2.28 1.59 1.46
CA GLN A 94 -0.92 2.10 1.67
C GLN A 94 -0.91 3.42 2.46
N GLU A 95 -1.79 4.37 2.12
CA GLU A 95 -1.96 5.62 2.86
C GLU A 95 -2.33 5.35 4.33
N THR A 96 -3.24 4.40 4.55
CA THR A 96 -3.63 3.97 5.90
C THR A 96 -2.43 3.41 6.65
N LEU A 97 -1.65 2.52 6.04
CA LEU A 97 -0.45 1.96 6.67
C LEU A 97 0.57 3.03 7.06
N ILE A 98 0.77 4.03 6.18
CA ILE A 98 1.67 5.17 6.44
C ILE A 98 1.17 5.96 7.64
N SER A 99 -0.09 6.40 7.62
CA SER A 99 -0.71 7.17 8.71
C SER A 99 -0.63 6.45 10.06
N ILE A 100 -0.88 5.13 10.06
CA ILE A 100 -0.76 4.27 11.24
C ILE A 100 0.67 4.22 11.75
N THR A 101 1.62 4.01 10.85
CA THR A 101 3.05 3.93 11.20
C THR A 101 3.55 5.26 11.76
N GLU A 102 3.12 6.38 11.19
CA GLU A 102 3.41 7.73 11.69
C GLU A 102 2.79 7.96 13.07
N SER A 103 1.53 7.57 13.28
CA SER A 103 0.86 7.70 14.58
C SER A 103 1.56 6.90 15.67
N ILE A 104 1.99 5.66 15.35
CA ILE A 104 2.78 4.83 16.28
C ILE A 104 4.16 5.46 16.53
N ALA A 105 4.81 6.01 15.51
CA ALA A 105 6.10 6.67 15.67
C ALA A 105 6.01 7.94 16.52
N GLN A 106 4.94 8.72 16.38
CA GLN A 106 4.68 9.91 17.19
C GLN A 106 4.44 9.58 18.67
N LEU A 107 3.75 8.47 18.95
CA LEU A 107 3.57 7.96 20.33
C LEU A 107 4.91 7.56 20.97
N GLY A 108 5.87 7.11 20.16
CA GLY A 108 7.19 6.71 20.62
C GLY A 108 7.17 5.44 21.50
N THR A 109 8.33 5.14 22.09
CA THR A 109 8.46 4.00 23.02
C THR A 109 7.93 4.35 24.39
N CYS A 110 7.17 3.43 24.99
CA CYS A 110 6.76 3.56 26.39
C CYS A 110 7.97 3.82 27.29
N PRO A 111 7.91 4.82 28.18
CA PRO A 111 8.98 5.05 29.15
C PRO A 111 9.14 3.82 30.06
N THR A 112 10.29 3.15 29.93
CA THR A 112 10.63 1.94 30.73
C THR A 112 10.95 2.31 32.18
N PHE A 113 11.44 3.53 32.38
CA PHE A 113 11.73 4.13 33.67
C PHE A 113 11.08 5.51 33.68
N GLY A 114 10.28 5.81 34.70
CA GLY A 114 9.53 7.06 34.79
C GLY A 114 8.60 7.11 35.99
N THR A 115 7.95 8.24 36.21
CA THR A 115 6.89 8.38 37.22
C THR A 115 5.61 7.68 36.75
N GLN A 116 4.79 7.21 37.69
CA GLN A 116 3.50 6.55 37.38
C GLN A 116 2.59 7.43 36.52
N ASP A 117 2.70 8.75 36.67
CA ASP A 117 1.96 9.74 35.88
C ASP A 117 2.40 9.78 34.41
N GLU A 118 3.69 9.64 34.13
CA GLU A 118 4.23 9.59 32.75
C GLU A 118 3.77 8.33 32.02
N GLN A 119 3.76 7.18 32.69
CA GLN A 119 3.26 5.92 32.13
C GLN A 119 1.74 5.99 31.88
N SER A 120 0.99 6.59 32.81
CA SER A 120 -0.46 6.76 32.68
C SER A 120 -0.83 7.73 31.55
N SER A 121 -0.05 8.81 31.39
CA SER A 121 -0.18 9.76 30.28
C SER A 121 0.09 9.09 28.93
N TRP A 122 1.17 8.30 28.84
CA TRP A 122 1.49 7.52 27.64
C TRP A 122 0.38 6.51 27.30
N ALA A 123 -0.15 5.80 28.29
CA ALA A 123 -1.21 4.82 28.06
C ALA A 123 -2.53 5.47 27.59
N THR A 124 -2.82 6.68 28.07
CA THR A 124 -3.97 7.48 27.62
C THR A 124 -3.81 7.89 26.15
N GLN A 125 -2.63 8.39 25.77
CA GLN A 125 -2.31 8.72 24.38
C GLN A 125 -2.34 7.47 23.48
N GLY A 126 -1.78 6.36 23.96
CA GLY A 126 -1.83 5.07 23.26
C GLY A 126 -3.24 4.56 23.03
N THR A 127 -4.16 4.79 23.97
CA THR A 127 -5.58 4.45 23.80
C THR A 127 -6.24 5.28 22.70
N SER A 128 -5.93 6.58 22.61
CA SER A 128 -6.39 7.44 21.51
C SER A 128 -5.88 6.90 20.17
N VAL A 129 -4.58 6.64 20.06
CA VAL A 129 -3.96 6.07 18.84
C VAL A 129 -4.64 4.74 18.48
N LEU A 130 -4.83 3.82 19.43
CA LEU A 130 -5.51 2.54 19.19
C LEU A 130 -6.96 2.71 18.68
N SER A 131 -7.67 3.74 19.13
CA SER A 131 -9.00 4.06 18.61
C SER A 131 -8.95 4.57 17.17
N ASP A 132 -7.99 5.44 16.84
CA ASP A 132 -7.77 5.93 15.48
C ASP A 132 -7.37 4.78 14.54
N LEU A 133 -6.47 3.89 14.99
CA LEU A 133 -6.08 2.69 14.26
C LEU A 133 -7.30 1.81 13.94
N ARG A 134 -8.20 1.65 14.91
CA ARG A 134 -9.43 0.88 14.72
C ARG A 134 -10.33 1.54 13.67
N HIS A 135 -10.62 2.83 13.80
CA HIS A 135 -11.46 3.55 12.84
C HIS A 135 -10.92 3.49 11.40
N MET A 136 -9.60 3.66 11.24
CA MET A 136 -8.95 3.54 9.94
C MET A 136 -9.04 2.11 9.36
N THR A 137 -8.86 1.10 10.21
CA THR A 137 -8.97 -0.31 9.79
C THR A 137 -10.40 -0.66 9.39
N ASP A 138 -11.40 -0.23 10.17
CA ASP A 138 -12.83 -0.47 9.89
C ASP A 138 -13.23 0.17 8.55
N ARG A 139 -12.75 1.39 8.27
CA ARG A 139 -12.95 2.06 6.98
C ARG A 139 -12.33 1.27 5.83
N LEU A 140 -11.09 0.81 5.98
CA LEU A 140 -10.41 0.01 4.95
C LEU A 140 -11.12 -1.33 4.70
N GLN A 141 -11.59 -1.99 5.76
CA GLN A 141 -12.39 -3.22 5.66
C GLN A 141 -13.72 -2.98 4.94
N GLY A 142 -14.38 -1.84 5.19
CA GLY A 142 -15.57 -1.42 4.44
C GLY A 142 -15.31 -1.28 2.94
N MET A 143 -14.16 -0.72 2.55
CA MET A 143 -13.78 -0.61 1.14
C MET A 143 -13.42 -1.97 0.51
N ILE A 144 -12.77 -2.86 1.28
CA ILE A 144 -12.48 -4.24 0.86
C ILE A 144 -13.79 -4.99 0.56
N ALA A 145 -14.82 -4.81 1.38
CA ALA A 145 -16.12 -5.43 1.18
C ALA A 145 -16.82 -4.95 -0.10
N GLN A 146 -16.58 -3.70 -0.51
CA GLN A 146 -17.13 -3.14 -1.76
C GLN A 146 -16.43 -3.69 -3.02
N TYR A 147 -15.13 -4.00 -2.93
CA TYR A 147 -14.33 -4.45 -4.08
C TYR A 147 -13.53 -5.74 -3.77
N PRO A 148 -14.22 -6.89 -3.57
CA PRO A 148 -13.56 -8.12 -3.13
C PRO A 148 -12.52 -8.65 -4.11
N HIS A 149 -12.72 -8.44 -5.42
CA HIS A 149 -11.82 -8.87 -6.48
C HIS A 149 -10.51 -8.05 -6.56
N LYS A 150 -10.45 -6.90 -5.88
CA LYS A 150 -9.27 -6.00 -5.82
C LYS A 150 -8.62 -5.97 -4.43
N ALA A 151 -9.07 -6.83 -3.53
CA ALA A 151 -8.78 -6.70 -2.10
C ALA A 151 -7.51 -7.42 -1.63
N LYS A 152 -6.91 -8.29 -2.45
CA LYS A 152 -5.83 -9.18 -2.00
C LYS A 152 -4.69 -8.44 -1.30
N LYS A 153 -4.17 -7.38 -1.92
CA LYS A 153 -3.07 -6.58 -1.35
C LYS A 153 -3.51 -5.72 -0.16
N ALA A 154 -4.72 -5.17 -0.22
CA ALA A 154 -5.30 -4.43 0.90
C ALA A 154 -5.50 -5.34 2.14
N GLN A 155 -5.89 -6.61 1.93
CA GLN A 155 -6.00 -7.61 3.00
C GLN A 155 -4.64 -7.93 3.62
N GLN A 156 -3.58 -8.06 2.82
CA GLN A 156 -2.22 -8.23 3.34
C GLN A 156 -1.79 -7.04 4.22
N ILE A 157 -2.11 -5.82 3.79
CA ILE A 157 -1.83 -4.61 4.58
C ILE A 157 -2.65 -4.59 5.88
N VAL A 158 -3.91 -5.01 5.87
CA VAL A 158 -4.71 -5.14 7.10
C VAL A 158 -4.05 -6.10 8.08
N LEU A 159 -3.55 -7.25 7.62
CA LEU A 159 -2.82 -8.20 8.46
C LEU A 159 -1.53 -7.57 9.04
N GLU A 160 -0.82 -6.77 8.25
CA GLU A 160 0.35 -6.03 8.73
C GLU A 160 -0.04 -5.01 9.81
N ILE A 161 -1.12 -4.26 9.60
CA ILE A 161 -1.65 -3.30 10.58
C ILE A 161 -2.01 -4.01 11.90
N GLU A 162 -2.70 -5.15 11.82
CA GLU A 162 -3.04 -5.95 13.00
C GLU A 162 -1.79 -6.42 13.76
N SER A 163 -0.74 -6.82 13.03
CA SER A 163 0.53 -7.22 13.63
C SER A 163 1.22 -6.08 14.38
N LYS A 164 1.16 -4.85 13.86
CA LYS A 164 1.70 -3.63 14.50
C LYS A 164 0.84 -3.17 15.68
N LYS A 165 -0.48 -3.36 15.61
CA LYS A 165 -1.43 -2.99 16.67
C LYS A 165 -1.29 -3.86 17.91
N LYS A 166 -1.05 -5.17 17.75
CA LYS A 166 -0.99 -6.15 18.85
C LYS A 166 -0.01 -5.78 19.99
N PRO A 167 1.27 -5.42 19.75
CA PRO A 167 2.19 -5.06 20.82
C PRO A 167 1.78 -3.76 21.54
N LEU A 168 1.26 -2.78 20.81
CA LEU A 168 0.78 -1.53 21.39
C LEU A 168 -0.40 -1.78 22.35
N LEU A 169 -1.38 -2.58 21.90
CA LEU A 169 -2.53 -2.97 22.71
C LEU A 169 -2.09 -3.68 24.01
N ALA A 170 -1.15 -4.63 23.90
CA ALA A 170 -0.63 -5.35 25.06
C ALA A 170 0.00 -4.38 26.08
N LYS A 171 0.86 -3.47 25.62
CA LYS A 171 1.54 -2.51 26.51
C LYS A 171 0.58 -1.51 27.17
N VAL A 172 -0.39 -0.99 26.42
CA VAL A 172 -1.42 -0.11 26.98
C VAL A 172 -2.26 -0.85 28.02
N SER A 173 -2.62 -2.12 27.75
CA SER A 173 -3.40 -2.92 28.70
C SER A 173 -2.63 -3.25 29.98
N GLU A 174 -1.33 -3.53 29.89
CA GLU A 174 -0.44 -3.78 31.02
C GLU A 174 -0.41 -2.57 31.98
N ILE A 175 -0.32 -1.36 31.42
CA ILE A 175 -0.22 -0.13 32.23
C ILE A 175 -1.56 0.26 32.86
N LEU A 176 -2.67 0.14 32.11
CA LEU A 176 -3.99 0.57 32.60
C LEU A 176 -4.66 -0.44 33.53
N TYR A 177 -4.43 -1.74 33.30
CA TYR A 177 -5.14 -2.81 34.00
C TYR A 177 -4.25 -3.71 34.86
N GLY A 178 -2.92 -3.53 34.81
CA GLY A 178 -1.98 -4.22 35.70
C GLY A 178 -2.03 -5.74 35.56
N ALA A 179 -1.93 -6.26 34.34
CA ALA A 179 -1.82 -7.70 34.09
C ALA A 179 -0.50 -8.29 34.60
#